data_AF-A0A4P6MPF0-F1
#
_entry.id   AF-A0A4P6MPF0-F1
#
_cell.length_a   1.000
_cell.length_b   1.000
_cell.length_c   1.000
_cell.angle_alpha   90.00
_cell.angle_beta   90.00
_cell.angle_gamma   90.00
#
_symmetry.space_group_name_H-M   'P 1'
#
loop_
_entity.id
_entity.type
_entity.pdbx_description
1 polymer ?
#
loop_
_entity_poly.entity_id
_entity_poly.type
_entity_poly.pdbx_seq_one_letter_code
_entity_poly.pdbx_strand_id
1 'polypeptide(L)'
;MQNNIANPRPYQNDTTSKIISVEVTDELRNAALSQAKGGGVGLNGEMIKYNIKSLFEVKEETPQSIENVIRQNAEYWEQQFYKWQRLFDTDKVKEFLNEEGKAKYDTFDFGGSKNYRYVWLYKHLDFDKFTKLSATAENYLAQGYVLDPRNTYFNENGEIESHGYNLPDEYNGTISRLQRDNTTRRVFGFNSPYNRSPEDIKNGTYPGWKSSDVTYTHEAFKNLVVAGDGVRIIEMKRESPVNDPNLINEGLVLEIDAANTAGYQKTVDLIKKVKEQNLNVVSYRIRNMGENDTAQKFKHILKELPDNLLQVELYFSARATNTGSLIELENKSIKELSLFTLGNSLLDEWSINPLALRKTQWINTNDYNVSRDFGNNVTVISRITFDTLAFDEQDYNESSSNPYERINLGLRLAYYTRNNEPFFQGGFGPGLNADHNEGGNSYPTGLDFGRVPKIKSLKGLEFRDIIKDSNAPRKIWRATFYNNNKYFEIGASDLENPGLENFAQPFRMMKPKIKFTNGQTTVGFKISENLTSNAIANLVRYKELVKNDNRSFPGKIQLAAQLANNEDLKNRLQSAGFEVEIDSGFEFQ
;
A
#
# COMPACT_ATOMS: atom_id res chain seq x y z
N MET A 1 -5.27 -28.89 4.53
CA MET A 1 -5.66 -27.47 4.57
C MET A 1 -6.95 -27.34 5.39
N GLN A 2 -6.82 -27.20 6.71
CA GLN A 2 -7.98 -27.07 7.59
C GLN A 2 -8.58 -25.66 7.43
N ASN A 3 -9.91 -25.54 7.41
CA ASN A 3 -10.67 -24.28 7.41
C ASN A 3 -10.57 -23.36 6.17
N ASN A 4 -9.92 -23.78 5.08
CA ASN A 4 -9.91 -23.07 3.78
C ASN A 4 -9.47 -21.59 3.84
N ILE A 5 -8.47 -21.28 4.69
CA ILE A 5 -7.88 -19.93 4.83
C ILE A 5 -6.50 -19.79 4.21
N ALA A 6 -5.91 -20.88 3.72
CA ALA A 6 -4.67 -20.83 2.93
C ALA A 6 -4.96 -20.33 1.51
N ASN A 7 -3.96 -19.73 0.85
CA ASN A 7 -4.11 -19.33 -0.54
C ASN A 7 -4.37 -20.57 -1.43
N PRO A 8 -5.42 -20.58 -2.25
CA PRO A 8 -5.71 -21.69 -3.16
C PRO A 8 -4.62 -21.95 -4.20
N ARG A 9 -3.82 -20.93 -4.55
CA ARG A 9 -2.60 -21.05 -5.36
C ARG A 9 -1.44 -20.44 -4.56
N PRO A 10 -0.66 -21.24 -3.80
CA PRO A 10 0.36 -20.75 -2.86
C PRO A 10 1.19 -19.60 -3.43
N TYR A 11 1.34 -18.53 -2.64
CA TYR A 11 2.12 -17.36 -3.01
C TYR A 11 3.52 -17.46 -2.42
N GLN A 12 4.52 -16.95 -3.15
CA GLN A 12 5.90 -16.86 -2.69
C GLN A 12 6.35 -15.42 -2.94
N ASN A 13 6.73 -14.70 -1.88
CA ASN A 13 7.14 -13.31 -2.02
C ASN A 13 8.56 -13.19 -2.60
N ASP A 14 9.48 -14.05 -2.14
CA ASP A 14 10.87 -14.07 -2.58
C ASP A 14 11.18 -15.36 -3.36
N THR A 15 11.43 -15.20 -4.66
CA THR A 15 11.88 -16.29 -5.57
C THR A 15 13.33 -16.17 -5.98
N THR A 16 14.05 -15.16 -5.48
CA THR A 16 15.42 -14.92 -5.88
C THR A 16 16.39 -15.70 -5.00
N SER A 17 17.50 -16.12 -5.60
CA SER A 17 18.61 -16.68 -4.81
C SER A 17 19.33 -15.54 -4.09
N LYS A 18 19.84 -15.80 -2.88
CA LYS A 18 20.69 -14.83 -2.17
C LYS A 18 22.13 -14.95 -2.65
N ILE A 19 22.71 -13.84 -3.07
CA ILE A 19 24.15 -13.77 -3.32
C ILE A 19 24.88 -13.85 -1.98
N ILE A 20 25.79 -14.81 -1.85
CA ILE A 20 26.61 -14.97 -0.64
C ILE A 20 27.93 -14.21 -0.81
N SER A 21 28.56 -14.33 -1.98
CA SER A 21 29.80 -13.66 -2.35
C SER A 21 29.99 -13.68 -3.86
N VAL A 22 30.70 -12.68 -4.39
CA VAL A 22 31.13 -12.59 -5.78
C VAL A 22 32.65 -12.49 -5.83
N GLU A 23 33.27 -13.25 -6.74
CA GLU A 23 34.68 -13.04 -7.06
C GLU A 23 34.83 -11.75 -7.86
N VAL A 24 35.51 -10.75 -7.28
CA VAL A 24 35.71 -9.47 -7.95
C VAL A 24 36.92 -9.55 -8.89
N THR A 25 36.63 -9.82 -10.16
CA THR A 25 37.61 -9.82 -11.25
C THR A 25 37.91 -8.40 -11.74
N ASP A 26 39.02 -8.22 -12.45
CA ASP A 26 39.36 -6.92 -13.05
C ASP A 26 38.34 -6.51 -14.13
N GLU A 27 37.74 -7.47 -14.84
CA GLU A 27 36.66 -7.21 -15.78
C GLU A 27 35.44 -6.60 -15.07
N LEU A 28 35.03 -7.17 -13.93
CA LEU A 28 33.91 -6.64 -13.14
C LEU A 28 34.21 -5.24 -12.58
N ARG A 29 35.43 -5.01 -12.06
CA ARG A 29 35.86 -3.67 -11.60
C ARG A 29 35.78 -2.65 -12.71
N ASN A 30 36.31 -2.98 -13.89
CA ASN A 30 36.34 -2.08 -15.04
C ASN A 30 34.92 -1.77 -15.56
N ALA A 31 34.02 -2.76 -15.56
CA ALA A 31 32.62 -2.56 -15.90
C ALA A 31 31.92 -1.61 -14.91
N ALA A 32 32.10 -1.84 -13.60
CA ALA A 32 31.54 -0.99 -12.55
C ALA A 32 32.06 0.46 -12.63
N LEU A 33 33.37 0.64 -12.86
CA LEU A 33 33.98 1.94 -13.09
C LEU A 33 33.41 2.64 -14.32
N SER A 34 33.29 1.92 -15.44
CA SER A 34 32.76 2.46 -16.69
C SER A 34 31.31 2.91 -16.52
N GLN A 35 30.47 2.12 -15.85
CA GLN A 35 29.07 2.45 -15.60
C GLN A 35 28.91 3.64 -14.65
N ALA A 36 29.71 3.70 -13.57
CA ALA A 36 29.67 4.80 -12.61
C ALA A 36 30.16 6.12 -13.21
N LYS A 37 31.14 6.07 -14.13
CA LYS A 37 31.64 7.24 -14.87
C LYS A 37 30.72 7.62 -16.03
N GLY A 38 30.18 6.67 -16.78
CA GLY A 38 29.56 6.91 -18.09
C GLY A 38 28.03 6.86 -18.10
N GLY A 39 27.50 6.51 -19.27
CA GLY A 39 26.06 6.36 -19.51
C GLY A 39 25.28 7.68 -19.50
N GLY A 40 23.96 7.61 -19.31
CA GLY A 40 23.11 8.81 -19.29
C GLY A 40 23.29 9.70 -18.06
N VAL A 41 23.61 9.12 -16.89
CA VAL A 41 23.49 9.79 -15.57
C VAL A 41 24.73 9.71 -14.66
N GLY A 42 25.81 9.04 -15.08
CA GLY A 42 27.05 8.90 -14.30
C GLY A 42 27.89 10.18 -14.19
N LEU A 43 29.07 10.07 -13.56
CA LEU A 43 29.99 11.20 -13.25
C LEU A 43 30.58 11.93 -14.46
N ASN A 44 30.42 11.37 -15.65
CA ASN A 44 30.81 11.91 -16.94
C ASN A 44 29.78 11.51 -18.00
N GLY A 45 28.52 11.38 -17.57
CA GLY A 45 27.42 10.95 -18.40
C GLY A 45 26.96 12.02 -19.40
N GLU A 46 26.13 11.60 -20.35
CA GLU A 46 25.64 12.47 -21.45
C GLU A 46 24.90 13.71 -20.94
N MET A 47 24.04 13.55 -19.91
CA MET A 47 23.23 14.66 -19.38
C MET A 47 24.10 15.75 -18.75
N ILE A 48 25.05 15.40 -17.88
CA ILE A 48 25.92 16.40 -17.25
C ILE A 48 26.86 17.05 -18.26
N LYS A 49 27.39 16.29 -19.23
CA LYS A 49 28.20 16.85 -20.33
C LYS A 49 27.43 17.90 -21.11
N TYR A 50 26.20 17.58 -21.50
CA TYR A 50 25.31 18.51 -22.20
C TYR A 50 25.06 19.77 -21.37
N ASN A 51 24.72 19.61 -20.09
CA ASN A 51 24.42 20.73 -19.21
C ASN A 51 25.65 21.62 -18.97
N ILE A 52 26.82 21.05 -18.72
CA ILE A 52 28.06 21.83 -18.57
C ILE A 52 28.44 22.53 -19.88
N LYS A 53 28.30 21.85 -21.03
CA LYS A 53 28.54 22.49 -22.34
C LYS A 53 27.63 23.70 -22.55
N SER A 54 26.35 23.59 -22.20
CA SER A 54 25.40 24.70 -22.32
C SER A 54 25.76 25.92 -21.46
N LEU A 55 26.46 25.73 -20.34
CA LEU A 55 26.95 26.85 -19.51
C LEU A 55 28.06 27.65 -20.18
N PHE A 56 28.78 27.07 -21.15
CA PHE A 56 29.87 27.73 -21.89
C PHE A 56 29.42 28.25 -23.26
N GLU A 57 28.21 27.94 -23.70
CA GLU A 57 27.63 28.50 -24.94
C GLU A 57 26.94 29.87 -24.71
N VAL A 58 27.07 30.44 -23.50
CA VAL A 58 26.63 31.81 -23.18
C VAL A 58 27.55 32.84 -23.84
N LYS A 59 27.00 34.04 -24.17
CA LYS A 59 27.70 35.09 -24.95
C LYS A 59 29.07 35.53 -24.40
N GLU A 60 29.31 35.38 -23.10
CA GLU A 60 30.60 35.68 -22.45
C GLU A 60 30.88 34.65 -21.35
N GLU A 61 31.99 33.92 -21.40
CA GLU A 61 32.39 32.92 -20.38
C GLU A 61 32.97 33.58 -19.10
N THR A 62 32.22 34.49 -18.46
CA THR A 62 32.65 35.17 -17.22
C THR A 62 32.08 34.50 -15.96
N PRO A 63 32.75 34.61 -14.80
CA PRO A 63 32.22 34.10 -13.53
C PRO A 63 30.78 34.57 -13.24
N GLN A 64 30.49 35.84 -13.53
CA GLN A 64 29.16 36.43 -13.29
C GLN A 64 28.07 35.82 -14.19
N SER A 65 28.37 35.52 -15.45
CA SER A 65 27.41 34.94 -16.39
C SER A 65 27.00 33.52 -15.97
N ILE A 66 27.96 32.69 -15.57
CA ILE A 66 27.74 31.30 -15.17
C ILE A 66 27.01 31.23 -13.84
N GLU A 67 27.37 32.09 -12.87
CA GLU A 67 26.63 32.23 -11.61
C GLU A 67 25.15 32.60 -11.84
N ASN A 68 24.86 33.48 -12.80
CA ASN A 68 23.48 33.87 -13.10
C ASN A 68 22.67 32.69 -13.66
N VAL A 69 23.24 31.86 -14.53
CA VAL A 69 22.55 30.67 -15.07
C VAL A 69 22.35 29.60 -13.99
N ILE A 70 23.37 29.37 -13.15
CA ILE A 70 23.30 28.38 -12.07
C ILE A 70 22.24 28.77 -11.05
N ARG A 71 22.15 30.06 -10.69
CA ARG A 71 21.12 30.57 -9.76
C ARG A 71 19.69 30.34 -10.22
N GLN A 72 19.43 30.27 -11.52
CA GLN A 72 18.09 29.97 -12.04
C GLN A 72 17.64 28.53 -11.73
N ASN A 73 18.58 27.60 -11.51
CA ASN A 73 18.32 26.20 -11.17
C ASN A 73 19.26 25.72 -10.06
N ALA A 74 19.33 26.48 -8.95
CA ALA A 74 20.35 26.29 -7.92
C ALA A 74 20.35 24.88 -7.31
N GLU A 75 19.17 24.32 -7.00
CA GLU A 75 19.03 22.98 -6.41
C GLU A 75 19.58 21.88 -7.33
N TYR A 76 19.27 21.97 -8.63
CA TYR A 76 19.80 21.02 -9.61
C TYR A 76 21.33 21.04 -9.64
N TRP A 77 21.93 22.23 -9.73
CA TRP A 77 23.38 22.38 -9.81
C TRP A 77 24.08 22.01 -8.50
N GLU A 78 23.47 22.28 -7.35
CA GLU A 78 23.96 21.81 -6.06
C GLU A 78 24.04 20.28 -6.00
N GLN A 79 22.98 19.59 -6.45
CA GLN A 79 22.97 18.13 -6.54
C GLN A 79 24.00 17.58 -7.54
N GLN A 80 24.23 18.26 -8.66
CA GLN A 80 25.29 17.87 -9.58
C GLN A 80 26.66 18.07 -8.92
N PHE A 81 26.97 19.28 -8.47
CA PHE A 81 28.28 19.62 -7.90
C PHE A 81 28.65 18.78 -6.68
N TYR A 82 27.67 18.36 -5.88
CA TYR A 82 27.88 17.42 -4.78
C TYR A 82 28.66 16.16 -5.19
N LYS A 83 28.51 15.70 -6.44
CA LYS A 83 29.20 14.51 -6.97
C LYS A 83 30.72 14.69 -7.11
N TRP A 84 31.21 15.92 -7.30
CA TRP A 84 32.65 16.22 -7.43
C TRP A 84 33.21 17.04 -6.27
N GLN A 85 32.33 17.61 -5.42
CA GLN A 85 32.68 18.56 -4.37
C GLN A 85 33.84 18.10 -3.48
N ARG A 86 33.83 16.83 -3.04
CA ARG A 86 34.86 16.28 -2.16
C ARG A 86 36.25 16.29 -2.78
N LEU A 87 36.33 16.03 -4.08
CA LEU A 87 37.59 16.15 -4.82
C LEU A 87 37.92 17.62 -5.08
N PHE A 88 36.95 18.38 -5.58
CA PHE A 88 37.14 19.76 -6.01
C PHE A 88 37.53 20.70 -4.86
N ASP A 89 37.09 20.45 -3.64
CA ASP A 89 37.46 21.27 -2.47
C ASP A 89 38.85 20.93 -1.90
N THR A 90 39.63 20.07 -2.58
CA THR A 90 41.01 19.71 -2.19
C THR A 90 42.02 20.09 -3.27
N ASP A 91 43.29 20.21 -2.87
CA ASP A 91 44.40 20.43 -3.83
C ASP A 91 44.72 19.18 -4.66
N LYS A 92 44.24 18.00 -4.24
CA LYS A 92 44.45 16.74 -4.96
C LYS A 92 43.79 16.72 -6.33
N VAL A 93 42.78 17.56 -6.57
CA VAL A 93 42.13 17.68 -7.89
C VAL A 93 43.15 17.95 -9.01
N LYS A 94 44.27 18.62 -8.71
CA LYS A 94 45.37 18.89 -9.66
C LYS A 94 45.95 17.63 -10.30
N GLU A 95 45.96 16.50 -9.59
CA GLU A 95 46.48 15.23 -10.10
C GLU A 95 45.60 14.67 -11.22
N PHE A 96 44.31 15.00 -11.19
CA PHE A 96 43.26 14.52 -12.08
C PHE A 96 42.94 15.48 -13.24
N LEU A 97 43.63 16.62 -13.34
CA LEU A 97 43.46 17.53 -14.47
C LEU A 97 44.19 17.02 -15.72
N ASN A 98 43.66 17.35 -16.90
CA ASN A 98 44.39 17.24 -18.15
C ASN A 98 45.57 18.24 -18.18
N GLU A 99 46.47 18.09 -19.16
CA GLU A 99 47.70 18.91 -19.23
C GLU A 99 47.40 20.43 -19.31
N GLU A 100 46.34 20.81 -20.03
CA GLU A 100 45.91 22.21 -20.13
C GLU A 100 45.44 22.77 -18.78
N GLY A 101 44.57 22.03 -18.08
CA GLY A 101 44.07 22.41 -16.77
C GLY A 101 45.17 22.52 -15.75
N LYS A 102 46.10 21.56 -15.74
CA LYS A 102 47.23 21.55 -14.81
C LYS A 102 48.15 22.76 -15.02
N ALA A 103 48.40 23.15 -16.27
CA ALA A 103 49.22 24.33 -16.58
C ALA A 103 48.56 25.65 -16.14
N LYS A 104 47.21 25.71 -16.16
CA LYS A 104 46.45 26.92 -15.85
C LYS A 104 46.02 27.03 -14.39
N TYR A 105 45.85 25.93 -13.68
CA TYR A 105 45.16 25.90 -12.37
C TYR A 105 45.66 26.94 -11.37
N ASP A 106 46.98 27.09 -11.20
CA ASP A 106 47.57 28.00 -10.20
C ASP A 106 47.51 29.49 -10.60
N THR A 107 47.23 29.78 -11.87
CA THR A 107 47.21 31.15 -12.43
C THR A 107 45.83 31.57 -12.92
N PHE A 108 44.86 30.65 -12.96
CA PHE A 108 43.53 30.91 -13.45
C PHE A 108 42.72 31.70 -12.43
N ASP A 109 42.17 32.84 -12.86
CA ASP A 109 41.30 33.65 -12.02
C ASP A 109 39.87 33.10 -12.03
N PHE A 110 39.47 32.49 -10.92
CA PHE A 110 38.11 31.99 -10.72
C PHE A 110 37.10 33.10 -10.33
N GLY A 111 37.54 34.35 -10.18
CA GLY A 111 36.68 35.50 -9.84
C GLY A 111 35.98 35.37 -8.48
N GLY A 112 36.53 34.56 -7.57
CA GLY A 112 35.93 34.25 -6.27
C GLY A 112 34.66 33.38 -6.30
N SER A 113 34.26 32.87 -7.47
CA SER A 113 33.06 32.04 -7.63
C SER A 113 33.38 30.55 -7.45
N LYS A 114 32.76 29.92 -6.44
CA LYS A 114 32.85 28.47 -6.22
C LYS A 114 32.26 27.68 -7.39
N ASN A 115 31.10 28.11 -7.88
CA ASN A 115 30.41 27.43 -8.97
C ASN A 115 31.21 27.51 -10.28
N TYR A 116 31.74 28.68 -10.62
CA TYR A 116 32.59 28.84 -11.80
C TYR A 116 33.85 27.98 -11.72
N ARG A 117 34.50 27.94 -10.54
CA ARG A 117 35.62 27.02 -10.30
C ARG A 117 35.23 25.57 -10.56
N TYR A 118 34.07 25.12 -10.09
CA TYR A 118 33.63 23.73 -10.28
C TYR A 118 33.34 23.37 -11.73
N VAL A 119 32.65 24.26 -12.46
CA VAL A 119 32.40 24.08 -13.89
C VAL A 119 33.72 24.05 -14.67
N TRP A 120 34.65 24.94 -14.34
CA TRP A 120 35.99 24.97 -14.93
C TRP A 120 36.76 23.69 -14.64
N LEU A 121 36.74 23.20 -13.40
CA LEU A 121 37.43 21.97 -13.01
C LEU A 121 36.88 20.77 -13.76
N TYR A 122 35.55 20.63 -13.83
CA TYR A 122 34.90 19.56 -14.59
C TYR A 122 35.36 19.54 -16.06
N LYS A 123 35.42 20.70 -16.72
CA LYS A 123 35.87 20.83 -18.12
C LYS A 123 37.32 20.36 -18.31
N HIS A 124 38.16 20.49 -17.30
CA HIS A 124 39.58 20.14 -17.36
C HIS A 124 39.93 18.82 -16.64
N LEU A 125 38.94 18.07 -16.16
CA LEU A 125 39.18 16.73 -15.63
C LEU A 125 39.62 15.79 -16.76
N ASP A 126 40.66 15.03 -16.49
CA ASP A 126 41.03 13.85 -17.27
C ASP A 126 40.34 12.62 -16.66
N PHE A 127 39.22 12.24 -17.26
CA PHE A 127 38.38 11.13 -16.77
C PHE A 127 39.05 9.75 -16.87
N ASP A 128 40.16 9.63 -17.61
CA ASP A 128 40.93 8.39 -17.73
C ASP A 128 41.82 8.16 -16.49
N LYS A 129 42.12 9.21 -15.72
CA LYS A 129 42.87 9.11 -14.45
C LYS A 129 42.06 8.52 -13.30
N PHE A 130 40.74 8.46 -13.44
CA PHE A 130 39.82 7.89 -12.45
C PHE A 130 39.66 6.39 -12.67
N THR A 131 40.59 5.62 -12.12
CA THR A 131 40.74 4.18 -12.37
C THR A 131 40.42 3.29 -11.18
N LYS A 132 40.02 3.87 -10.04
CA LYS A 132 39.84 3.14 -8.79
C LYS A 132 38.44 3.31 -8.20
N LEU A 133 37.89 2.20 -7.75
CA LEU A 133 36.78 2.19 -6.81
C LEU A 133 37.34 2.43 -5.41
N SER A 134 36.52 3.01 -4.53
CA SER A 134 36.88 3.08 -3.11
C SER A 134 36.90 1.67 -2.49
N ALA A 135 37.55 1.52 -1.33
CA ALA A 135 37.51 0.26 -0.58
C ALA A 135 36.09 -0.17 -0.17
N THR A 136 35.19 0.79 0.07
CA THR A 136 33.78 0.52 0.37
C THR A 136 33.05 -0.03 -0.86
N ALA A 137 33.26 0.60 -2.02
CA ALA A 137 32.71 0.13 -3.28
C ALA A 137 33.19 -1.27 -3.66
N GLU A 138 34.48 -1.57 -3.48
CA GLU A 138 35.04 -2.92 -3.68
C GLU A 138 34.39 -3.96 -2.76
N ASN A 139 34.15 -3.61 -1.49
CA ASN A 139 33.49 -4.51 -0.54
C ASN A 139 32.03 -4.81 -0.94
N TYR A 140 31.27 -3.79 -1.37
CA TYR A 140 29.91 -3.99 -1.86
C TYR A 140 29.88 -4.82 -3.15
N LEU A 141 30.85 -4.62 -4.05
CA LEU A 141 31.00 -5.40 -5.27
C LEU A 141 31.28 -6.88 -4.95
N ALA A 142 32.11 -7.16 -3.95
CA ALA A 142 32.36 -8.53 -3.46
C ALA A 142 31.12 -9.18 -2.81
N GLN A 143 30.16 -8.38 -2.37
CA GLN A 143 28.86 -8.84 -1.88
C GLN A 143 27.80 -8.94 -3.01
N GLY A 144 28.18 -8.63 -4.26
CA GLY A 144 27.33 -8.68 -5.45
C GLY A 144 26.50 -7.42 -5.72
N TYR A 145 26.77 -6.32 -5.00
CA TYR A 145 26.12 -5.04 -5.28
C TYR A 145 26.93 -4.21 -6.27
N VAL A 146 26.24 -3.53 -7.17
CA VAL A 146 26.81 -2.57 -8.12
C VAL A 146 26.44 -1.14 -7.74
N LEU A 147 27.34 -0.20 -8.01
CA LEU A 147 27.14 1.21 -7.71
C LEU A 147 25.96 1.76 -8.53
N ASP A 148 25.07 2.51 -7.89
CA ASP A 148 24.04 3.28 -8.60
C ASP A 148 24.64 4.53 -9.25
N PRO A 149 24.71 4.62 -10.59
CA PRO A 149 25.34 5.76 -11.28
C PRO A 149 24.66 7.11 -11.00
N ARG A 150 23.41 7.12 -10.51
CA ARG A 150 22.73 8.37 -10.12
C ARG A 150 23.30 8.96 -8.83
N ASN A 151 23.81 8.10 -7.96
CA ASN A 151 24.26 8.41 -6.61
C ASN A 151 25.79 8.33 -6.46
N THR A 152 26.52 8.14 -7.57
CA THR A 152 27.98 8.10 -7.57
C THR A 152 28.61 9.48 -7.34
N TYR A 153 29.77 9.48 -6.71
CA TYR A 153 30.60 10.65 -6.45
C TYR A 153 32.10 10.27 -6.43
N PHE A 154 32.97 11.27 -6.59
CA PHE A 154 34.40 11.12 -6.32
C PHE A 154 34.70 11.50 -4.87
N ASN A 155 35.47 10.68 -4.15
CA ASN A 155 36.02 11.07 -2.85
C ASN A 155 37.24 12.01 -3.00
N GLU A 156 37.83 12.41 -1.87
CA GLU A 156 38.96 13.32 -1.80
C GLU A 156 40.23 12.78 -2.51
N ASN A 157 40.30 11.45 -2.71
CA ASN A 157 41.42 10.77 -3.38
C ASN A 157 41.15 10.49 -4.87
N GLY A 158 40.03 10.95 -5.42
CA GLY A 158 39.63 10.65 -6.79
C GLY A 158 39.21 9.19 -7.02
N GLU A 159 38.84 8.47 -5.96
CA GLU A 159 38.23 7.15 -6.07
C GLU A 159 36.71 7.30 -6.23
N ILE A 160 36.09 6.37 -6.96
CA ILE A 160 34.65 6.37 -7.20
C ILE A 160 33.92 5.63 -6.09
N GLU A 161 32.87 6.25 -5.58
CA GLU A 161 32.01 5.75 -4.51
C GLU A 161 30.53 6.07 -4.85
N SER A 162 29.58 5.50 -4.11
CA SER A 162 28.16 5.77 -4.28
C SER A 162 27.40 5.80 -2.95
N HIS A 163 26.40 6.67 -2.84
CA HIS A 163 25.44 6.58 -1.73
C HIS A 163 24.39 5.48 -1.92
N GLY A 164 24.33 4.87 -3.11
CA GLY A 164 23.37 3.83 -3.47
C GLY A 164 24.04 2.64 -4.15
N TYR A 165 23.62 1.44 -3.75
CA TYR A 165 24.12 0.16 -4.24
C TYR A 165 22.94 -0.74 -4.58
N ASN A 166 22.93 -1.31 -5.77
CA ASN A 166 21.84 -2.13 -6.30
C ASN A 166 22.31 -3.56 -6.52
N LEU A 167 21.44 -4.53 -6.30
CA LEU A 167 21.63 -5.88 -6.81
C LEU A 167 21.28 -5.91 -8.31
N PRO A 168 21.89 -6.80 -9.11
CA PRO A 168 21.40 -7.09 -10.44
C PRO A 168 19.92 -7.49 -10.40
N ASP A 169 19.15 -7.12 -11.42
CA ASP A 169 17.68 -7.27 -11.43
C ASP A 169 17.22 -8.72 -11.20
N GLU A 170 17.98 -9.70 -11.69
CA GLU A 170 17.73 -11.14 -11.49
C GLU A 170 17.89 -11.62 -10.04
N TYR A 171 18.63 -10.89 -9.22
CA TYR A 171 18.77 -11.09 -7.77
C TYR A 171 17.98 -10.07 -6.96
N ASN A 172 17.32 -9.12 -7.62
CA ASN A 172 16.42 -8.19 -6.98
C ASN A 172 15.05 -8.85 -6.78
N GLY A 173 14.81 -9.34 -5.56
CA GLY A 173 13.57 -10.01 -5.19
C GLY A 173 12.31 -9.22 -5.51
N THR A 174 12.35 -7.89 -5.43
CA THR A 174 11.18 -7.04 -5.75
C THR A 174 10.90 -7.01 -7.25
N ILE A 175 11.90 -6.73 -8.07
CA ILE A 175 11.75 -6.67 -9.54
C ILE A 175 11.32 -8.03 -10.08
N SER A 176 12.01 -9.08 -9.66
CA SER A 176 11.71 -10.46 -10.04
C SER A 176 10.29 -10.89 -9.64
N ARG A 177 9.85 -10.57 -8.41
CA ARG A 177 8.49 -10.83 -7.96
C ARG A 177 7.45 -10.08 -8.79
N LEU A 178 7.63 -8.78 -9.00
CA LEU A 178 6.69 -7.95 -9.77
C LEU A 178 6.51 -8.47 -11.19
N GLN A 179 7.61 -8.76 -11.89
CA GLN A 179 7.58 -9.30 -13.25
C GLN A 179 6.92 -10.68 -13.31
N ARG A 180 7.25 -11.57 -12.37
CA ARG A 180 6.62 -12.89 -12.27
C ARG A 180 5.12 -12.80 -12.00
N ASP A 181 4.69 -11.92 -11.10
CA ASP A 181 3.27 -11.75 -10.79
C ASP A 181 2.51 -11.17 -12.00
N ASN A 182 3.06 -10.14 -12.65
CA ASN A 182 2.50 -9.57 -13.88
C ASN A 182 2.40 -10.60 -15.03
N THR A 183 3.32 -11.56 -15.09
CA THR A 183 3.33 -12.60 -16.13
C THR A 183 2.42 -13.77 -15.81
N THR A 184 2.42 -14.25 -14.56
CA THR A 184 1.86 -15.58 -14.20
C THR A 184 0.60 -15.55 -13.34
N ARG A 185 0.35 -14.43 -12.64
CA ARG A 185 -0.81 -14.27 -11.75
C ARG A 185 -1.92 -13.48 -12.43
N ARG A 186 -1.55 -12.44 -13.15
CA ARG A 186 -2.48 -11.58 -13.90
C ARG A 186 -3.24 -12.36 -14.99
N VAL A 187 -4.49 -11.98 -15.22
CA VAL A 187 -5.32 -12.54 -16.31
C VAL A 187 -4.86 -11.98 -17.64
N PHE A 188 -4.85 -10.65 -17.77
CA PHE A 188 -4.23 -9.94 -18.89
C PHE A 188 -2.74 -9.72 -18.61
N GLY A 189 -1.99 -10.82 -18.54
CA GLY A 189 -0.58 -10.82 -18.14
C GLY A 189 0.39 -10.26 -19.18
N PHE A 190 1.50 -9.71 -18.71
CA PHE A 190 2.57 -9.12 -19.51
C PHE A 190 3.93 -9.26 -18.82
N ASN A 191 5.00 -9.34 -19.61
CA ASN A 191 6.35 -9.59 -19.12
C ASN A 191 7.09 -8.27 -18.83
N SER A 192 6.76 -7.63 -17.71
CA SER A 192 7.45 -6.43 -17.24
C SER A 192 7.34 -6.30 -15.73
N PRO A 193 8.39 -5.83 -15.03
CA PRO A 193 8.30 -5.46 -13.62
C PRO A 193 7.54 -4.15 -13.41
N TYR A 194 7.28 -3.37 -14.46
CA TYR A 194 6.59 -2.09 -14.37
C TYR A 194 5.08 -2.27 -14.20
N ASN A 195 4.51 -1.38 -13.40
CA ASN A 195 3.11 -1.43 -12.99
C ASN A 195 2.24 -0.65 -13.98
N ARG A 196 0.94 -0.95 -14.03
CA ARG A 196 -0.01 -0.09 -14.77
C ARG A 196 -0.04 1.31 -14.14
N SER A 197 0.06 2.34 -14.97
CA SER A 197 -0.09 3.74 -14.55
C SER A 197 -1.55 4.05 -14.19
N PRO A 198 -1.84 5.18 -13.50
CA PRO A 198 -3.23 5.60 -13.26
C PRO A 198 -4.08 5.65 -14.52
N GLU A 199 -3.51 6.11 -15.64
CA GLU A 199 -4.22 6.20 -16.92
C GLU A 199 -4.46 4.81 -17.54
N ASP A 200 -3.50 3.88 -17.41
CA ASP A 200 -3.70 2.50 -17.83
C ASP A 200 -4.81 1.82 -17.03
N ILE A 201 -4.83 2.03 -15.71
CA ILE A 201 -5.88 1.48 -14.83
C ILE A 201 -7.24 2.08 -15.19
N LYS A 202 -7.28 3.39 -15.46
CA LYS A 202 -8.49 4.11 -15.89
C LYS A 202 -9.01 3.61 -17.23
N ASN A 203 -8.15 3.36 -18.20
CA ASN A 203 -8.59 2.93 -19.53
C ASN A 203 -8.75 1.41 -19.64
N GLY A 204 -8.31 0.66 -18.62
CA GLY A 204 -8.28 -0.80 -18.65
C GLY A 204 -7.23 -1.33 -19.63
N THR A 205 -6.17 -0.56 -19.85
CA THR A 205 -5.06 -0.88 -20.74
C THR A 205 -4.09 -1.85 -20.06
N TYR A 206 -3.59 -2.82 -20.82
CA TYR A 206 -2.52 -3.71 -20.39
C TYR A 206 -1.44 -3.73 -21.47
N PRO A 207 -0.15 -3.62 -21.10
CA PRO A 207 0.96 -3.74 -22.05
C PRO A 207 0.87 -5.04 -22.88
N GLY A 208 1.01 -4.94 -24.20
CA GLY A 208 0.95 -6.09 -25.12
C GLY A 208 -0.47 -6.60 -25.41
N TRP A 209 -1.51 -5.82 -25.10
CA TRP A 209 -2.91 -6.14 -25.39
C TRP A 209 -3.60 -5.02 -26.15
N LYS A 210 -4.37 -5.39 -27.17
CA LYS A 210 -5.30 -4.51 -27.89
C LYS A 210 -6.69 -4.60 -27.28
N SER A 211 -7.33 -3.46 -27.12
CA SER A 211 -8.72 -3.33 -26.67
C SER A 211 -9.61 -2.80 -27.79
N SER A 212 -10.86 -3.25 -27.86
CA SER A 212 -11.86 -2.75 -28.81
C SER A 212 -13.23 -2.77 -28.15
N ASP A 213 -13.95 -1.65 -28.18
CA ASP A 213 -15.32 -1.58 -27.70
C ASP A 213 -16.25 -2.25 -28.73
N VAL A 214 -16.88 -3.34 -28.30
CA VAL A 214 -17.78 -4.17 -29.12
C VAL A 214 -19.21 -4.19 -28.54
N THR A 215 -19.54 -3.23 -27.67
CA THR A 215 -20.82 -3.17 -26.92
C THR A 215 -22.04 -3.37 -27.82
N TYR A 216 -22.08 -2.68 -28.96
CA TYR A 216 -23.23 -2.71 -29.89
C TYR A 216 -23.01 -3.55 -31.14
N THR A 217 -21.84 -4.17 -31.29
CA THR A 217 -21.48 -4.97 -32.47
C THR A 217 -21.34 -6.45 -32.15
N HIS A 218 -21.12 -6.81 -30.89
CA HIS A 218 -21.00 -8.21 -30.48
C HIS A 218 -22.35 -8.91 -30.50
N GLU A 219 -22.47 -10.00 -31.28
CA GLU A 219 -23.74 -10.72 -31.52
C GLU A 219 -24.50 -11.09 -30.24
N ALA A 220 -23.78 -11.57 -29.22
CA ALA A 220 -24.39 -11.96 -27.95
C ALA A 220 -24.89 -10.78 -27.08
N PHE A 221 -24.32 -9.58 -27.25
CA PHE A 221 -24.59 -8.44 -26.37
C PHE A 221 -25.41 -7.33 -27.02
N LYS A 222 -25.35 -7.16 -28.35
CA LYS A 222 -25.96 -6.03 -29.07
C LYS A 222 -27.46 -5.84 -28.81
N ASN A 223 -28.18 -6.90 -28.42
CA ASN A 223 -29.61 -6.87 -28.10
C ASN A 223 -29.91 -6.87 -26.58
N LEU A 224 -28.87 -6.95 -25.75
CA LEU A 224 -28.96 -6.98 -24.28
C LEU A 224 -28.64 -5.63 -23.64
N VAL A 225 -27.93 -4.75 -24.37
CA VAL A 225 -27.51 -3.44 -23.91
C VAL A 225 -27.92 -2.37 -24.91
N VAL A 226 -28.36 -1.21 -24.43
CA VAL A 226 -28.64 -0.04 -25.26
C VAL A 226 -27.80 1.15 -24.84
N ALA A 227 -27.68 2.13 -25.74
CA ALA A 227 -26.97 3.37 -25.45
C ALA A 227 -27.49 4.04 -24.18
N GLY A 228 -26.57 4.39 -23.27
CA GLY A 228 -26.91 5.01 -21.99
C GLY A 228 -27.09 4.03 -20.82
N ASP A 229 -27.02 2.72 -21.04
CA ASP A 229 -27.12 1.72 -19.96
C ASP A 229 -25.91 1.69 -19.02
N GLY A 230 -24.86 2.48 -19.27
CA GLY A 230 -23.66 2.45 -18.44
C GLY A 230 -22.93 1.09 -18.47
N VAL A 231 -23.15 0.30 -19.52
CA VAL A 231 -22.49 -0.98 -19.75
C VAL A 231 -21.58 -0.88 -20.97
N ARG A 232 -20.39 -1.45 -20.88
CA ARG A 232 -19.43 -1.61 -21.98
C ARG A 232 -18.97 -3.05 -22.09
N ILE A 233 -18.89 -3.55 -23.31
CA ILE A 233 -18.27 -4.83 -23.65
C ILE A 233 -17.00 -4.56 -24.42
N ILE A 234 -15.86 -4.96 -23.86
CA ILE A 234 -14.54 -4.70 -24.45
C ILE A 234 -13.95 -6.04 -24.85
N GLU A 235 -13.62 -6.19 -26.14
CA GLU A 235 -12.80 -7.30 -26.62
C GLU A 235 -11.34 -6.99 -26.33
N MET A 236 -10.65 -7.93 -25.68
CA MET A 236 -9.22 -7.86 -25.41
C MET A 236 -8.50 -8.96 -26.19
N LYS A 237 -7.47 -8.59 -26.96
CA LYS A 237 -6.63 -9.53 -27.73
C LYS A 237 -5.15 -9.27 -27.48
N ARG A 238 -4.40 -10.33 -27.17
CA ARG A 238 -2.95 -10.26 -26.99
C ARG A 238 -2.29 -9.97 -28.34
N GLU A 239 -1.39 -9.01 -28.37
CA GLU A 239 -0.69 -8.62 -29.61
C GLU A 239 0.23 -9.72 -30.13
N SER A 240 0.90 -10.41 -29.20
CA SER A 240 1.78 -11.56 -29.48
C SER A 240 1.27 -12.79 -28.71
N PRO A 241 0.47 -13.66 -29.34
CA PRO A 241 -0.09 -14.86 -28.71
C PRO A 241 0.98 -15.75 -28.07
N VAL A 242 0.64 -16.36 -26.93
CA VAL A 242 1.51 -17.30 -26.20
C VAL A 242 0.93 -18.70 -26.19
N ASN A 243 1.81 -19.71 -26.22
CA ASN A 243 1.47 -21.12 -26.18
C ASN A 243 1.56 -21.69 -24.74
N ASP A 244 0.98 -21.00 -23.77
CA ASP A 244 0.85 -21.50 -22.40
C ASP A 244 -0.64 -21.75 -22.10
N PRO A 245 -1.06 -22.98 -21.80
CA PRO A 245 -2.46 -23.30 -21.52
C PRO A 245 -3.03 -22.60 -20.28
N ASN A 246 -2.19 -22.02 -19.42
CA ASN A 246 -2.61 -21.29 -18.22
C ASN A 246 -2.82 -19.78 -18.46
N LEU A 247 -2.47 -19.30 -19.66
CA LEU A 247 -2.58 -17.91 -20.07
C LEU A 247 -3.63 -17.76 -21.18
N ILE A 248 -4.39 -16.67 -21.12
CA ILE A 248 -5.32 -16.32 -22.18
C ILE A 248 -4.64 -15.49 -23.26
N ASN A 249 -5.15 -15.61 -24.49
CA ASN A 249 -4.78 -14.77 -25.63
C ASN A 249 -5.90 -13.82 -26.05
N GLU A 250 -7.14 -14.10 -25.64
CA GLU A 250 -8.29 -13.25 -25.87
C GLU A 250 -9.36 -13.44 -24.79
N GLY A 251 -10.27 -12.47 -24.68
CA GLY A 251 -11.45 -12.57 -23.82
C GLY A 251 -12.26 -11.29 -23.79
N LEU A 252 -13.49 -11.38 -23.31
CA LEU A 252 -14.38 -10.23 -23.16
C LEU A 252 -14.31 -9.66 -21.75
N VAL A 253 -14.33 -8.35 -21.65
CA VAL A 253 -14.51 -7.60 -20.41
C VAL A 253 -15.92 -7.05 -20.37
N LEU A 254 -16.67 -7.37 -19.32
CA LEU A 254 -17.93 -6.71 -18.99
C LEU A 254 -17.63 -5.58 -18.00
N GLU A 255 -17.80 -4.34 -18.45
CA GLU A 255 -17.63 -3.15 -17.64
C GLU A 255 -18.96 -2.48 -17.33
N ILE A 256 -19.20 -2.16 -16.06
CA ILE A 256 -20.44 -1.61 -15.54
C ILE A 256 -20.12 -0.33 -14.77
N ASP A 257 -20.85 0.75 -15.06
CA ASP A 257 -20.86 1.96 -14.26
C ASP A 257 -21.95 1.86 -13.17
N ALA A 258 -21.54 1.66 -11.92
CA ALA A 258 -22.48 1.50 -10.82
C ALA A 258 -23.16 2.81 -10.39
N ALA A 259 -22.70 3.97 -10.86
CA ALA A 259 -23.38 5.25 -10.69
C ALA A 259 -24.55 5.42 -11.69
N ASN A 260 -24.65 4.57 -12.71
CA ASN A 260 -25.78 4.60 -13.62
C ASN A 260 -26.96 3.79 -13.07
N THR A 261 -28.01 4.47 -12.57
CA THR A 261 -29.17 3.80 -11.96
C THR A 261 -29.92 2.86 -12.93
N ALA A 262 -30.07 3.26 -14.19
CA ALA A 262 -30.73 2.42 -15.20
C ALA A 262 -29.89 1.18 -15.53
N GLY A 263 -28.57 1.36 -15.63
CA GLY A 263 -27.58 0.29 -15.82
C GLY A 263 -27.48 -0.68 -14.66
N TYR A 264 -27.55 -0.17 -13.44
CA TYR A 264 -27.44 -0.96 -12.21
C TYR A 264 -28.49 -2.07 -12.17
N GLN A 265 -29.76 -1.76 -12.47
CA GLN A 265 -30.83 -2.75 -12.46
C GLN A 265 -30.66 -3.80 -13.57
N LYS A 266 -30.24 -3.37 -14.76
CA LYS A 266 -30.00 -4.26 -15.91
C LYS A 266 -28.76 -5.13 -15.75
N THR A 267 -27.80 -4.71 -14.92
CA THR A 267 -26.54 -5.41 -14.68
C THR A 267 -26.77 -6.82 -14.13
N VAL A 268 -27.70 -6.99 -13.20
CA VAL A 268 -28.02 -8.30 -12.62
C VAL A 268 -28.54 -9.25 -13.71
N ASP A 269 -29.47 -8.79 -14.53
CA ASP A 269 -30.05 -9.60 -15.60
C ASP A 269 -29.01 -9.90 -16.69
N LEU A 270 -28.13 -8.94 -16.99
CA LEU A 270 -27.03 -9.13 -17.93
C LEU A 270 -26.05 -10.20 -17.44
N ILE A 271 -25.63 -10.16 -16.17
CA ILE A 271 -24.74 -11.16 -15.58
C ILE A 271 -25.40 -12.54 -15.59
N LYS A 272 -26.71 -12.63 -15.30
CA LYS A 272 -27.47 -13.88 -15.41
C LYS A 272 -27.45 -14.43 -16.84
N LYS A 273 -27.70 -13.59 -17.84
CA LYS A 273 -27.62 -13.99 -19.26
C LYS A 273 -26.23 -14.43 -19.68
N VAL A 274 -25.17 -13.75 -19.22
CA VAL A 274 -23.77 -14.16 -19.44
C VAL A 274 -23.53 -15.58 -18.92
N LYS A 275 -24.06 -15.89 -17.73
CA LYS A 275 -23.96 -17.23 -17.11
C LYS A 275 -24.79 -18.27 -17.87
N GLU A 276 -26.04 -17.96 -18.20
CA GLU A 276 -26.96 -18.85 -18.92
C GLU A 276 -26.45 -19.21 -20.32
N GLN A 277 -25.86 -18.24 -21.02
CA GLN A 277 -25.33 -18.42 -22.38
C GLN A 277 -23.86 -18.85 -22.42
N ASN A 278 -23.22 -19.01 -21.26
CA ASN A 278 -21.80 -19.37 -21.14
C ASN A 278 -20.87 -18.49 -22.00
N LEU A 279 -21.10 -17.16 -21.98
CA LEU A 279 -20.31 -16.22 -22.76
C LEU A 279 -18.89 -16.10 -22.17
N ASN A 280 -17.88 -15.96 -23.03
CA ASN A 280 -16.47 -15.87 -22.64
C ASN A 280 -16.09 -14.50 -22.02
N VAL A 281 -16.79 -14.11 -20.96
CA VAL A 281 -16.49 -12.92 -20.15
C VAL A 281 -15.43 -13.31 -19.11
N VAL A 282 -14.20 -12.87 -19.35
CA VAL A 282 -13.04 -13.20 -18.52
C VAL A 282 -12.80 -12.17 -17.41
N SER A 283 -13.34 -10.95 -17.57
CA SER A 283 -13.16 -9.87 -16.60
C SER A 283 -14.45 -9.10 -16.35
N TYR A 284 -14.73 -8.82 -15.08
CA TYR A 284 -15.84 -8.00 -14.64
C TYR A 284 -15.29 -6.73 -13.98
N ARG A 285 -15.54 -5.57 -14.59
CA ARG A 285 -15.11 -4.27 -14.06
C ARG A 285 -16.32 -3.50 -13.55
N ILE A 286 -16.34 -3.15 -12.28
CA ILE A 286 -17.43 -2.37 -11.67
C ILE A 286 -16.88 -1.01 -11.25
N ARG A 287 -17.31 0.03 -11.95
CA ARG A 287 -16.84 1.41 -11.76
C ARG A 287 -17.75 2.23 -10.87
N ASN A 288 -17.19 3.30 -10.31
CA ASN A 288 -17.89 4.33 -9.54
C ASN A 288 -18.73 3.74 -8.39
N MET A 289 -18.21 2.70 -7.73
CA MET A 289 -18.88 2.06 -6.61
C MET A 289 -18.97 3.04 -5.43
N GLY A 290 -20.20 3.38 -5.08
CA GLY A 290 -20.57 4.23 -3.96
C GLY A 290 -20.49 5.71 -4.32
N GLU A 291 -20.55 6.02 -5.62
CA GLU A 291 -20.67 7.40 -6.09
C GLU A 291 -22.03 7.98 -5.69
N ASN A 292 -23.15 7.33 -6.00
CA ASN A 292 -24.47 7.89 -5.66
C ASN A 292 -24.90 7.66 -4.21
N ASP A 293 -24.46 6.54 -3.62
CA ASP A 293 -24.78 6.18 -2.25
C ASP A 293 -23.59 5.41 -1.66
N THR A 294 -22.94 5.94 -0.62
CA THR A 294 -21.80 5.29 0.03
C THR A 294 -22.18 4.00 0.75
N ALA A 295 -23.49 3.80 1.00
CA ALA A 295 -24.06 2.56 1.49
C ALA A 295 -24.59 1.65 0.37
N GLN A 296 -24.49 2.06 -0.91
CA GLN A 296 -25.04 1.35 -2.06
C GLN A 296 -24.70 -0.13 -1.95
N LYS A 297 -25.74 -0.96 -1.77
CA LYS A 297 -25.57 -2.36 -1.39
C LYS A 297 -25.14 -3.17 -2.61
N PHE A 298 -23.84 -3.12 -2.96
CA PHE A 298 -23.24 -3.92 -4.04
C PHE A 298 -23.35 -5.44 -3.85
N LYS A 299 -23.84 -5.88 -2.68
CA LYS A 299 -24.08 -7.29 -2.39
C LYS A 299 -24.85 -7.97 -3.52
N HIS A 300 -25.87 -7.32 -4.09
CA HIS A 300 -26.68 -7.92 -5.16
C HIS A 300 -25.88 -8.21 -6.43
N ILE A 301 -25.11 -7.23 -6.94
CA ILE A 301 -24.29 -7.43 -8.15
C ILE A 301 -23.18 -8.46 -7.87
N LEU A 302 -22.47 -8.30 -6.76
CA LEU A 302 -21.35 -9.19 -6.43
C LEU A 302 -21.84 -10.62 -6.27
N LYS A 303 -22.95 -10.85 -5.55
CA LYS A 303 -23.55 -12.18 -5.40
C LYS A 303 -23.85 -12.85 -6.75
N GLU A 304 -24.34 -12.10 -7.72
CA GLU A 304 -24.76 -12.63 -9.03
C GLU A 304 -23.61 -12.99 -9.96
N LEU A 305 -22.40 -12.42 -9.73
CA LEU A 305 -21.19 -12.79 -10.48
C LEU A 305 -21.00 -14.32 -10.54
N PRO A 306 -20.41 -14.87 -11.62
CA PRO A 306 -20.03 -16.28 -11.68
C PRO A 306 -19.25 -16.77 -10.45
N ASP A 307 -19.35 -18.06 -10.15
CA ASP A 307 -18.62 -18.67 -9.03
C ASP A 307 -17.13 -18.86 -9.34
N ASN A 308 -16.78 -18.97 -10.62
CA ASN A 308 -15.39 -19.02 -11.10
C ASN A 308 -15.13 -17.78 -11.97
N LEU A 309 -14.22 -16.93 -11.51
CA LEU A 309 -13.90 -15.65 -12.11
C LEU A 309 -12.42 -15.61 -12.41
N LEU A 310 -12.05 -15.27 -13.65
CA LEU A 310 -10.66 -15.00 -13.95
C LEU A 310 -10.27 -13.65 -13.34
N GLN A 311 -10.97 -12.57 -13.67
CA GLN A 311 -10.66 -11.24 -13.14
C GLN A 311 -11.90 -10.50 -12.63
N VAL A 312 -11.73 -9.79 -11.50
CA VAL A 312 -12.66 -8.77 -11.02
C VAL A 312 -11.88 -7.50 -10.71
N GLU A 313 -12.32 -6.36 -11.23
CA GLU A 313 -11.77 -5.04 -10.87
C GLU A 313 -12.89 -4.16 -10.30
N LEU A 314 -12.71 -3.70 -9.06
CA LEU A 314 -13.69 -2.89 -8.34
C LEU A 314 -13.12 -1.50 -8.10
N TYR A 315 -13.81 -0.47 -8.60
CA TYR A 315 -13.38 0.92 -8.48
C TYR A 315 -14.36 1.68 -7.58
N PHE A 316 -13.90 1.99 -6.38
CA PHE A 316 -14.66 2.73 -5.38
C PHE A 316 -14.55 4.24 -5.61
N SER A 317 -15.63 4.96 -5.34
CA SER A 317 -15.62 6.42 -5.30
C SER A 317 -14.71 6.91 -4.16
N ALA A 318 -14.39 8.20 -4.18
CA ALA A 318 -13.53 8.81 -3.16
C ALA A 318 -14.14 8.80 -1.75
N ARG A 319 -15.46 8.57 -1.64
CA ARG A 319 -16.23 8.61 -0.40
C ARG A 319 -16.74 7.25 0.08
N ALA A 320 -16.50 6.17 -0.68
CA ALA A 320 -17.10 4.86 -0.43
C ALA A 320 -16.11 3.88 0.22
N THR A 321 -15.64 4.20 1.43
CA THR A 321 -14.72 3.33 2.18
C THR A 321 -15.37 2.07 2.74
N ASN A 322 -16.70 1.96 2.66
CA ASN A 322 -17.45 0.79 3.11
C ASN A 322 -17.33 -0.37 2.10
N THR A 323 -16.59 -1.40 2.48
CA THR A 323 -16.39 -2.62 1.68
C THR A 323 -17.25 -3.81 2.11
N GLY A 324 -18.27 -3.62 2.96
CA GLY A 324 -19.05 -4.72 3.54
C GLY A 324 -19.82 -5.56 2.51
N SER A 325 -19.95 -5.06 1.28
CA SER A 325 -20.49 -5.82 0.16
C SER A 325 -19.56 -6.92 -0.36
N LEU A 326 -18.24 -6.77 -0.16
CA LEU A 326 -17.23 -7.71 -0.66
C LEU A 326 -17.35 -9.10 -0.02
N ILE A 327 -18.07 -9.23 1.10
CA ILE A 327 -18.33 -10.53 1.73
C ILE A 327 -18.98 -11.54 0.78
N GLU A 328 -19.74 -11.09 -0.22
CA GLU A 328 -20.33 -11.94 -1.25
C GLU A 328 -19.28 -12.61 -2.17
N LEU A 329 -18.01 -12.18 -2.10
CA LEU A 329 -16.89 -12.83 -2.79
C LEU A 329 -16.33 -14.04 -2.03
N GLU A 330 -16.66 -14.25 -0.75
CA GLU A 330 -16.08 -15.31 0.10
C GLU A 330 -16.09 -16.69 -0.58
N ASN A 331 -17.18 -16.99 -1.29
CA ASN A 331 -17.39 -18.30 -1.89
C ASN A 331 -16.96 -18.39 -3.37
N LYS A 332 -16.54 -17.28 -3.98
CA LYS A 332 -16.15 -17.22 -5.39
C LYS A 332 -14.66 -17.52 -5.55
N SER A 333 -14.35 -18.39 -6.51
CA SER A 333 -12.98 -18.66 -6.94
C SER A 333 -12.54 -17.55 -7.89
N ILE A 334 -11.57 -16.73 -7.46
CA ILE A 334 -11.10 -15.57 -8.23
C ILE A 334 -9.62 -15.73 -8.52
N LYS A 335 -9.19 -15.71 -9.80
CA LYS A 335 -7.76 -15.74 -10.14
C LYS A 335 -7.08 -14.41 -9.82
N GLU A 336 -7.66 -13.28 -10.24
CA GLU A 336 -7.15 -11.92 -9.98
C GLU A 336 -8.28 -11.00 -9.47
N LEU A 337 -8.05 -10.36 -8.32
CA LEU A 337 -8.90 -9.28 -7.81
C LEU A 337 -8.11 -7.98 -7.75
N SER A 338 -8.64 -6.90 -8.31
CA SER A 338 -8.10 -5.55 -8.16
C SER A 338 -9.08 -4.63 -7.43
N LEU A 339 -8.60 -3.87 -6.46
CA LEU A 339 -9.39 -2.95 -5.63
C LEU A 339 -8.80 -1.54 -5.76
N PHE A 340 -9.50 -0.65 -6.44
CA PHE A 340 -9.07 0.70 -6.76
C PHE A 340 -9.98 1.75 -6.12
N THR A 341 -9.46 2.94 -5.90
CA THR A 341 -10.26 4.11 -5.53
C THR A 341 -9.89 5.33 -6.37
N LEU A 342 -10.88 6.21 -6.55
CA LEU A 342 -10.71 7.56 -7.09
C LEU A 342 -10.32 8.59 -6.01
N GLY A 343 -10.31 8.19 -4.73
CA GLY A 343 -9.98 9.06 -3.60
C GLY A 343 -8.63 8.73 -2.96
N ASN A 344 -8.49 9.12 -1.69
CA ASN A 344 -7.30 8.80 -0.92
C ASN A 344 -7.26 7.29 -0.60
N SER A 345 -6.30 6.59 -1.18
CA SER A 345 -6.12 5.13 -1.05
C SER A 345 -5.47 4.69 0.27
N LEU A 346 -5.08 5.63 1.13
CA LEU A 346 -4.37 5.39 2.40
C LEU A 346 -5.25 5.71 3.63
N LEU A 347 -6.55 5.94 3.45
CA LEU A 347 -7.47 6.18 4.56
C LEU A 347 -7.57 4.96 5.47
N ASP A 348 -7.52 5.20 6.78
CA ASP A 348 -7.75 4.20 7.83
C ASP A 348 -9.13 3.53 7.70
N GLU A 349 -10.09 4.26 7.11
CA GLU A 349 -11.46 3.82 6.91
C GLU A 349 -11.58 2.73 5.83
N TRP A 350 -10.57 2.54 4.98
CA TRP A 350 -10.50 1.37 4.12
C TRP A 350 -10.30 0.12 4.95
N SER A 351 -11.36 -0.67 5.08
CA SER A 351 -11.34 -1.94 5.79
C SER A 351 -11.71 -3.10 4.89
N ILE A 352 -11.29 -4.31 5.21
CA ILE A 352 -11.59 -5.51 4.41
C ILE A 352 -11.91 -6.69 5.32
N ASN A 353 -12.91 -7.48 4.97
CA ASN A 353 -13.12 -8.78 5.60
C ASN A 353 -12.16 -9.80 5.00
N PRO A 354 -11.18 -10.36 5.76
CA PRO A 354 -10.23 -11.31 5.21
C PRO A 354 -10.89 -12.56 4.62
N LEU A 355 -12.02 -12.98 5.18
CA LEU A 355 -12.75 -14.16 4.70
C LEU A 355 -13.39 -13.93 3.32
N ALA A 356 -13.71 -12.68 2.95
CA ALA A 356 -14.15 -12.34 1.60
C ALA A 356 -13.14 -12.73 0.51
N LEU A 357 -11.86 -12.86 0.88
CA LEU A 357 -10.74 -13.10 -0.03
C LEU A 357 -10.22 -14.54 0.02
N ARG A 358 -10.80 -15.41 0.86
CA ARG A 358 -10.20 -16.73 1.17
C ARG A 358 -10.06 -17.66 -0.04
N LYS A 359 -10.88 -17.47 -1.09
CA LYS A 359 -10.81 -18.21 -2.37
C LYS A 359 -10.19 -17.41 -3.52
N THR A 360 -9.65 -16.23 -3.25
CA THR A 360 -8.94 -15.41 -4.23
C THR A 360 -7.47 -15.80 -4.30
N GLN A 361 -6.98 -16.20 -5.48
CA GLN A 361 -5.61 -16.65 -5.72
C GLN A 361 -4.59 -15.51 -5.65
N TRP A 362 -4.95 -14.35 -6.20
CA TRP A 362 -4.09 -13.17 -6.21
C TRP A 362 -4.92 -11.89 -6.07
N ILE A 363 -4.55 -11.06 -5.10
CA ILE A 363 -5.06 -9.71 -4.96
C ILE A 363 -3.97 -8.78 -5.46
N ASN A 364 -4.28 -8.02 -6.49
CA ASN A 364 -3.32 -7.19 -7.20
C ASN A 364 -2.88 -6.01 -6.32
N THR A 365 -1.59 -6.03 -5.98
CA THR A 365 -0.89 -4.95 -5.28
C THR A 365 0.25 -4.36 -6.11
N ASN A 366 0.40 -4.79 -7.36
CA ASN A 366 1.48 -4.33 -8.22
C ASN A 366 1.13 -2.98 -8.82
N ASP A 367 -0.11 -2.79 -9.25
CA ASP A 367 -0.54 -1.55 -9.90
C ASP A 367 -0.31 -0.29 -9.05
N TYR A 368 -0.32 0.86 -9.73
CA TYR A 368 0.02 2.15 -9.14
C TYR A 368 -0.64 2.40 -7.76
N ASN A 369 0.19 2.85 -6.82
CA ASN A 369 -0.21 3.35 -5.51
C ASN A 369 0.14 4.85 -5.43
N VAL A 370 -0.70 5.61 -4.73
CA VAL A 370 -0.62 7.08 -4.64
C VAL A 370 0.81 7.60 -4.44
N SER A 371 1.16 8.65 -5.18
CA SER A 371 2.41 9.39 -5.07
C SER A 371 2.14 10.83 -4.67
N ARG A 372 3.09 11.43 -3.94
CA ARG A 372 3.10 12.86 -3.61
C ARG A 372 3.33 13.75 -4.83
N ASP A 373 3.69 13.16 -5.98
CA ASP A 373 4.03 13.89 -7.20
C ASP A 373 2.80 14.48 -7.92
N PHE A 374 1.58 14.03 -7.58
CA PHE A 374 0.36 14.58 -8.15
C PHE A 374 -0.08 15.84 -7.40
N GLY A 375 -0.40 16.89 -8.17
CA GLY A 375 -0.88 18.16 -7.61
C GLY A 375 -2.19 18.01 -6.85
N ASN A 376 -2.44 18.95 -5.93
CA ASN A 376 -3.72 19.03 -5.22
C ASN A 376 -4.88 19.12 -6.24
N ASN A 377 -5.96 18.36 -6.00
CA ASN A 377 -7.18 18.28 -6.83
C ASN A 377 -7.10 17.43 -8.12
N VAL A 378 -6.04 16.66 -8.36
CA VAL A 378 -6.05 15.66 -9.44
C VAL A 378 -6.69 14.36 -8.94
N THR A 379 -7.74 13.90 -9.61
CA THR A 379 -8.31 12.56 -9.37
C THR A 379 -7.39 11.51 -9.98
N VAL A 380 -6.71 10.75 -9.12
CA VAL A 380 -5.76 9.71 -9.54
C VAL A 380 -6.30 8.36 -9.10
N ILE A 381 -6.58 7.47 -10.07
CA ILE A 381 -6.94 6.10 -9.73
C ILE A 381 -5.73 5.41 -9.11
N SER A 382 -5.93 4.89 -7.89
CA SER A 382 -4.90 4.25 -7.11
C SER A 382 -5.41 2.95 -6.51
N ARG A 383 -4.55 1.94 -6.36
CA ARG A 383 -4.89 0.75 -5.58
C ARG A 383 -5.07 1.11 -4.10
N ILE A 384 -6.06 0.51 -3.46
CA ILE A 384 -6.33 0.73 -2.03
C ILE A 384 -5.29 -0.01 -1.18
N THR A 385 -4.74 0.66 -0.16
CA THR A 385 -3.93 0.01 0.88
C THR A 385 -4.83 -0.25 2.10
N PHE A 386 -5.10 -1.52 2.39
CA PHE A 386 -5.90 -1.90 3.55
C PHE A 386 -5.02 -2.06 4.79
N ASP A 387 -5.14 -1.15 5.74
CA ASP A 387 -4.55 -1.28 7.09
C ASP A 387 -5.59 -1.69 8.15
N THR A 388 -6.86 -1.87 7.77
CA THR A 388 -7.93 -2.27 8.67
C THR A 388 -8.55 -3.60 8.25
N LEU A 389 -8.68 -4.53 9.19
CA LEU A 389 -9.52 -5.71 9.02
C LEU A 389 -10.91 -5.42 9.59
N ALA A 390 -11.95 -5.71 8.83
CA ALA A 390 -13.33 -5.58 9.29
C ALA A 390 -14.03 -6.93 9.28
N PHE A 391 -15.11 -7.04 10.04
CA PHE A 391 -15.94 -8.25 10.08
C PHE A 391 -17.40 -7.90 9.81
N ASP A 392 -18.21 -8.89 9.50
CA ASP A 392 -19.63 -8.73 9.22
C ASP A 392 -20.46 -9.52 10.23
N GLU A 393 -21.74 -9.18 10.42
CA GLU A 393 -22.58 -9.79 11.46
C GLU A 393 -22.58 -11.33 11.42
N GLN A 394 -22.49 -11.91 10.22
CA GLN A 394 -22.45 -13.36 10.01
C GLN A 394 -21.18 -14.04 10.55
N ASP A 395 -20.12 -13.28 10.87
CA ASP A 395 -18.88 -13.82 11.44
C ASP A 395 -18.94 -13.97 12.96
N TYR A 396 -19.98 -13.41 13.61
CA TYR A 396 -20.22 -13.55 15.04
C TYR A 396 -21.45 -14.42 15.30
N ASN A 397 -21.26 -15.56 15.97
CA ASN A 397 -22.34 -16.48 16.29
C ASN A 397 -22.50 -16.65 17.80
N GLU A 398 -23.32 -15.79 18.40
CA GLU A 398 -23.61 -15.78 19.84
C GLU A 398 -24.12 -17.13 20.38
N SER A 399 -24.79 -17.93 19.55
CA SER A 399 -25.31 -19.25 19.94
C SER A 399 -24.26 -20.37 19.88
N SER A 400 -23.05 -20.09 19.38
CA SER A 400 -21.94 -21.03 19.32
C SER A 400 -21.20 -21.13 20.66
N SER A 401 -20.60 -22.28 20.95
CA SER A 401 -19.65 -22.43 22.06
C SER A 401 -18.38 -21.59 21.85
N ASN A 402 -18.08 -21.21 20.61
CA ASN A 402 -17.03 -20.26 20.25
C ASN A 402 -17.60 -19.15 19.34
N PRO A 403 -18.19 -18.09 19.92
CA PRO A 403 -18.84 -17.03 19.13
C PRO A 403 -17.93 -16.27 18.16
N TYR A 404 -16.61 -16.31 18.41
CA TYR A 404 -15.60 -15.57 17.66
C TYR A 404 -14.86 -16.43 16.63
N GLU A 405 -15.28 -17.69 16.41
CA GLU A 405 -14.55 -18.65 15.58
C GLU A 405 -14.21 -18.10 14.18
N ARG A 406 -15.19 -17.54 13.47
CA ARG A 406 -14.96 -16.99 12.12
C ARG A 406 -14.09 -15.75 12.14
N ILE A 407 -14.27 -14.87 13.12
CA ILE A 407 -13.42 -13.69 13.29
C ILE A 407 -11.97 -14.11 13.50
N ASN A 408 -11.73 -15.07 14.39
CA ASN A 408 -10.40 -15.62 14.65
C ASN A 408 -9.79 -16.33 13.42
N LEU A 409 -10.61 -17.00 12.61
CA LEU A 409 -10.16 -17.54 11.32
C LEU A 409 -9.72 -16.43 10.35
N GLY A 410 -10.47 -15.33 10.28
CA GLY A 410 -10.12 -14.17 9.45
C GLY A 410 -8.84 -13.47 9.94
N LEU A 411 -8.68 -13.28 11.26
CA LEU A 411 -7.45 -12.75 11.86
C LEU A 411 -6.25 -13.64 11.51
N ARG A 412 -6.38 -14.96 11.69
CA ARG A 412 -5.30 -15.91 11.36
C ARG A 412 -4.98 -15.94 9.87
N LEU A 413 -5.97 -15.77 9.00
CA LEU A 413 -5.77 -15.65 7.55
C LEU A 413 -4.83 -14.49 7.24
N ALA A 414 -5.18 -13.29 7.71
CA ALA A 414 -4.46 -12.06 7.40
C ALA A 414 -3.11 -11.93 8.13
N TYR A 415 -3.03 -12.33 9.40
CA TYR A 415 -1.84 -12.10 10.23
C TYR A 415 -0.74 -13.14 10.07
N TYR A 416 -1.09 -14.36 9.68
CA TYR A 416 -0.14 -15.48 9.71
C TYR A 416 -0.21 -16.37 8.47
N THR A 417 -1.41 -16.70 7.97
CA THR A 417 -1.54 -17.73 6.93
C THR A 417 -1.19 -17.22 5.53
N ARG A 418 -1.64 -16.00 5.20
CA ARG A 418 -1.45 -15.36 3.89
C ARG A 418 -0.63 -14.09 3.99
N ASN A 419 0.02 -13.88 5.13
CA ASN A 419 0.74 -12.66 5.44
C ASN A 419 2.04 -12.48 4.62
N ASN A 420 2.48 -13.52 3.91
CA ASN A 420 3.53 -13.40 2.90
C ASN A 420 3.02 -12.75 1.59
N GLU A 421 1.71 -12.57 1.40
CA GLU A 421 1.15 -11.82 0.28
C GLU A 421 1.17 -10.32 0.59
N PRO A 422 1.67 -9.45 -0.32
CA PRO A 422 1.77 -8.01 -0.07
C PRO A 422 0.45 -7.33 0.33
N PHE A 423 -0.70 -7.88 -0.07
CA PHE A 423 -2.01 -7.38 0.33
C PHE A 423 -2.22 -7.42 1.85
N PHE A 424 -1.71 -8.45 2.53
CA PHE A 424 -1.88 -8.64 3.97
C PHE A 424 -0.70 -8.11 4.79
N GLN A 425 0.14 -7.23 4.20
CA GLN A 425 1.34 -6.69 4.83
C GLN A 425 1.20 -5.24 5.31
N GLY A 426 0.01 -4.64 5.21
CA GLY A 426 -0.20 -3.24 5.62
C GLY A 426 0.75 -2.27 4.91
N GLY A 427 1.14 -1.19 5.60
CA GLY A 427 1.96 -0.11 5.02
C GLY A 427 3.48 -0.34 4.98
N PHE A 428 4.02 -1.30 5.75
CA PHE A 428 5.48 -1.49 5.89
C PHE A 428 6.04 -2.69 5.11
N GLY A 429 5.18 -3.48 4.46
CA GLY A 429 5.58 -4.49 3.50
C GLY A 429 6.17 -5.79 4.12
N PRO A 430 6.91 -6.57 3.32
CA PRO A 430 7.21 -7.98 3.59
C PRO A 430 8.26 -8.25 4.67
N GLY A 431 8.97 -7.23 5.17
CA GLY A 431 10.19 -7.47 5.94
C GLY A 431 11.27 -8.17 5.10
N LEU A 432 12.20 -8.86 5.75
CA LEU A 432 13.39 -9.43 5.09
C LEU A 432 13.24 -10.89 4.65
N ASN A 433 12.30 -11.66 5.22
CA ASN A 433 12.16 -13.10 4.98
C ASN A 433 10.67 -13.51 4.95
N ALA A 434 9.91 -12.96 4.01
CA ALA A 434 8.46 -13.03 4.03
C ALA A 434 7.84 -14.43 4.01
N ASP A 435 8.51 -15.40 3.38
CA ASP A 435 8.00 -16.76 3.20
C ASP A 435 8.39 -17.75 4.32
N HIS A 436 9.28 -17.34 5.24
CA HIS A 436 9.82 -18.23 6.28
C HIS A 436 9.84 -17.62 7.70
N ASN A 437 9.56 -16.32 7.81
CA ASN A 437 9.47 -15.59 9.08
C ASN A 437 8.20 -14.74 9.11
N GLU A 438 7.05 -15.39 9.14
CA GLU A 438 5.74 -14.72 9.14
C GLU A 438 5.63 -13.69 10.28
N GLY A 439 6.21 -13.98 11.45
CA GLY A 439 6.27 -13.05 12.57
C GLY A 439 7.02 -11.74 12.28
N GLY A 440 7.97 -11.73 11.34
CA GLY A 440 8.76 -10.56 10.94
C GLY A 440 8.11 -9.68 9.87
N ASN A 441 7.03 -10.13 9.26
CA ASN A 441 6.30 -9.37 8.25
C ASN A 441 5.40 -8.32 8.90
N SER A 442 5.15 -7.23 8.18
CA SER A 442 4.12 -6.27 8.57
C SER A 442 2.71 -6.83 8.32
N TYR A 443 1.69 -6.16 8.83
CA TYR A 443 0.30 -6.61 8.85
C TYR A 443 -0.65 -5.42 9.07
N PRO A 444 -1.94 -5.52 8.68
CA PRO A 444 -2.96 -4.53 9.00
C PRO A 444 -3.08 -4.32 10.52
N THR A 445 -3.05 -3.07 10.98
CA THR A 445 -3.03 -2.75 12.42
C THR A 445 -4.33 -2.19 12.98
N GLY A 446 -5.36 -2.04 12.14
CA GLY A 446 -6.71 -1.66 12.54
C GLY A 446 -7.67 -2.84 12.57
N LEU A 447 -8.60 -2.83 13.52
CA LEU A 447 -9.79 -3.68 13.52
C LEU A 447 -11.06 -2.82 13.46
N ASP A 448 -12.06 -3.26 12.71
CA ASP A 448 -13.34 -2.56 12.57
C ASP A 448 -14.52 -3.52 12.76
N PHE A 449 -15.18 -3.36 13.91
CA PHE A 449 -16.41 -4.04 14.30
C PHE A 449 -17.63 -3.13 14.13
N GLY A 450 -17.51 -2.03 13.39
CA GLY A 450 -18.61 -1.11 13.10
C GLY A 450 -19.79 -1.77 12.38
N ARG A 451 -19.59 -2.95 11.77
CA ARG A 451 -20.65 -3.76 11.13
C ARG A 451 -21.07 -4.97 11.97
N VAL A 452 -20.61 -5.08 13.23
CA VAL A 452 -20.96 -6.17 14.14
C VAL A 452 -21.37 -5.58 15.50
N PRO A 453 -22.61 -5.04 15.61
CA PRO A 453 -23.05 -4.28 16.79
C PRO A 453 -22.90 -4.98 18.14
N LYS A 454 -22.90 -6.31 18.14
CA LYS A 454 -22.78 -7.16 19.33
C LYS A 454 -21.37 -7.21 19.92
N ILE A 455 -20.33 -6.86 19.15
CA ILE A 455 -18.95 -6.87 19.65
C ILE A 455 -18.65 -5.53 20.32
N LYS A 456 -18.33 -5.57 21.61
CA LYS A 456 -18.06 -4.38 22.44
C LYS A 456 -16.60 -4.28 22.93
N SER A 457 -15.80 -5.32 22.73
CA SER A 457 -14.41 -5.40 23.17
C SER A 457 -13.60 -6.34 22.26
N LEU A 458 -12.31 -6.54 22.56
CA LEU A 458 -11.46 -7.53 21.88
C LEU A 458 -11.50 -8.90 22.58
N LYS A 459 -12.46 -9.10 23.50
CA LYS A 459 -12.64 -10.35 24.22
C LYS A 459 -12.80 -11.53 23.26
N GLY A 460 -12.11 -12.63 23.56
CA GLY A 460 -12.20 -13.87 22.79
C GLY A 460 -11.50 -13.85 21.43
N LEU A 461 -10.84 -12.75 21.08
CA LEU A 461 -10.04 -12.65 19.85
C LEU A 461 -8.63 -13.22 20.06
N GLU A 462 -8.12 -13.94 19.05
CA GLU A 462 -6.83 -14.61 19.10
C GLU A 462 -5.80 -13.85 18.24
N PHE A 463 -4.82 -13.24 18.92
CA PHE A 463 -3.77 -12.44 18.28
C PHE A 463 -2.43 -13.18 18.15
N ARG A 464 -2.30 -14.40 18.71
CA ARG A 464 -1.09 -15.22 18.54
C ARG A 464 -1.27 -16.22 17.41
N ASP A 465 -0.15 -16.72 16.91
CA ASP A 465 -0.19 -17.84 15.97
C ASP A 465 -0.33 -19.16 16.74
N ILE A 466 -1.50 -19.77 16.62
CA ILE A 466 -1.81 -21.06 17.27
C ILE A 466 -1.13 -22.26 16.60
N ILE A 467 -0.50 -22.08 15.43
CA ILE A 467 0.23 -23.14 14.71
C ILE A 467 1.75 -23.02 14.92
N LYS A 468 2.28 -21.80 14.95
CA LYS A 468 3.71 -21.51 15.14
C LYS A 468 3.89 -20.52 16.29
N ASP A 469 3.93 -21.04 17.51
CA ASP A 469 4.05 -20.27 18.75
C ASP A 469 5.29 -19.35 18.85
N SER A 470 6.35 -19.67 18.10
CA SER A 470 7.53 -18.79 17.94
C SER A 470 7.21 -17.43 17.30
N ASN A 471 6.08 -17.29 16.59
CA ASN A 471 5.63 -16.01 16.07
C ASN A 471 5.11 -15.12 17.20
N ALA A 472 5.60 -13.88 17.27
CA ALA A 472 5.09 -12.92 18.25
C ALA A 472 3.59 -12.61 18.02
N PRO A 473 2.80 -12.42 19.09
CA PRO A 473 1.42 -11.97 18.98
C PRO A 473 1.33 -10.61 18.27
N ARG A 474 0.33 -10.44 17.40
CA ARG A 474 0.06 -9.17 16.73
C ARG A 474 -0.50 -8.14 17.70
N LYS A 475 -0.22 -6.86 17.44
CA LYS A 475 -0.74 -5.72 18.20
C LYS A 475 -1.45 -4.76 17.26
N ILE A 476 -2.51 -4.13 17.75
CA ILE A 476 -3.32 -3.20 16.96
C ILE A 476 -3.15 -1.76 17.44
N TRP A 477 -3.21 -0.81 16.52
CA TRP A 477 -3.22 0.62 16.82
C TRP A 477 -4.65 1.16 16.95
N ARG A 478 -5.64 0.49 16.34
CA ARG A 478 -7.01 1.00 16.29
C ARG A 478 -8.02 -0.12 16.39
N ALA A 479 -9.09 0.12 17.14
CA ALA A 479 -10.33 -0.65 17.05
C ALA A 479 -11.52 0.31 16.85
N THR A 480 -12.41 0.00 15.92
CA THR A 480 -13.70 0.71 15.76
C THR A 480 -14.82 -0.19 16.27
N PHE A 481 -15.68 0.33 17.14
CA PHE A 481 -16.89 -0.38 17.59
C PHE A 481 -18.15 0.35 17.11
N TYR A 482 -19.20 -0.42 16.83
CA TYR A 482 -20.49 0.15 16.49
C TYR A 482 -21.11 0.86 17.69
N ASN A 483 -21.48 2.11 17.46
CA ASN A 483 -22.37 2.87 18.33
C ASN A 483 -23.18 3.86 17.50
N ASN A 484 -24.48 3.95 17.79
CA ASN A 484 -25.38 4.97 17.26
C ASN A 484 -26.03 5.81 18.37
N ASN A 485 -25.66 5.59 19.64
CA ASN A 485 -26.21 6.28 20.81
C ASN A 485 -25.22 7.27 21.43
N LYS A 486 -25.72 8.17 22.29
CA LYS A 486 -24.88 9.10 23.08
C LYS A 486 -23.95 8.37 24.04
N TYR A 487 -24.38 7.23 24.59
CA TYR A 487 -23.60 6.38 25.48
C TYR A 487 -23.31 5.03 24.81
N PHE A 488 -22.06 4.60 24.84
CA PHE A 488 -21.68 3.28 24.37
C PHE A 488 -21.98 2.24 25.45
N GLU A 489 -22.90 1.33 25.17
CA GLU A 489 -23.25 0.25 26.10
C GLU A 489 -22.18 -0.84 26.10
N ILE A 490 -21.65 -1.15 27.29
CA ILE A 490 -20.64 -2.17 27.51
C ILE A 490 -20.92 -2.91 28.83
N GLY A 491 -20.95 -4.25 28.76
CA GLY A 491 -21.31 -5.10 29.89
C GLY A 491 -20.12 -5.46 30.79
N ALA A 492 -20.41 -6.01 31.98
CA ALA A 492 -19.36 -6.42 32.91
C ALA A 492 -18.47 -7.50 32.30
N SER A 493 -19.05 -8.43 31.53
CA SER A 493 -18.31 -9.53 30.92
C SER A 493 -17.29 -9.08 29.85
N ASP A 494 -17.56 -7.98 29.16
CA ASP A 494 -16.63 -7.35 28.21
C ASP A 494 -15.53 -6.60 28.95
N LEU A 495 -15.86 -5.93 30.06
CA LEU A 495 -14.89 -5.18 30.86
C LEU A 495 -14.00 -6.05 31.73
N GLU A 496 -14.40 -7.29 32.06
CA GLU A 496 -13.57 -8.19 32.87
C GLU A 496 -12.34 -8.68 32.10
N ASN A 497 -12.53 -9.03 30.82
CA ASN A 497 -11.46 -9.52 29.93
C ASN A 497 -11.57 -8.86 28.53
N PRO A 498 -11.36 -7.54 28.44
CA PRO A 498 -11.65 -6.77 27.23
C PRO A 498 -10.63 -6.97 26.10
N GLY A 499 -9.53 -7.69 26.35
CA GLY A 499 -8.44 -7.88 25.40
C GLY A 499 -7.60 -6.63 25.13
N LEU A 500 -7.59 -5.63 26.04
CA LEU A 500 -6.91 -4.35 25.85
C LEU A 500 -5.38 -4.47 25.80
N GLU A 501 -4.82 -5.56 26.31
CA GLU A 501 -3.40 -5.91 26.19
C GLU A 501 -2.96 -6.11 24.73
N ASN A 502 -3.89 -6.30 23.80
CA ASN A 502 -3.62 -6.46 22.37
C ASN A 502 -3.44 -5.13 21.62
N PHE A 503 -3.62 -3.99 22.28
CA PHE A 503 -3.22 -2.71 21.73
C PHE A 503 -1.69 -2.53 21.79
N ALA A 504 -1.14 -1.88 20.77
CA ALA A 504 0.27 -1.49 20.73
C ALA A 504 0.60 -0.47 21.84
N GLN A 505 1.85 -0.46 22.30
CA GLN A 505 2.34 0.58 23.21
C GLN A 505 2.50 1.91 22.47
N PRO A 506 2.17 3.06 23.08
CA PRO A 506 2.40 4.37 22.47
C PRO A 506 3.86 4.52 21.98
N PHE A 507 4.03 5.04 20.77
CA PHE A 507 5.35 5.28 20.19
C PHE A 507 5.40 6.65 19.50
N ARG A 508 6.32 7.51 19.95
CA ARG A 508 6.42 8.91 19.50
C ARG A 508 5.05 9.61 19.62
N MET A 509 4.52 10.13 18.52
CA MET A 509 3.22 10.79 18.47
C MET A 509 2.04 9.82 18.22
N MET A 510 2.31 8.55 17.92
CA MET A 510 1.28 7.54 17.67
C MET A 510 0.80 6.94 18.99
N LYS A 511 -0.53 6.92 19.17
CA LYS A 511 -1.18 6.33 20.34
C LYS A 511 -2.25 5.34 19.90
N PRO A 512 -2.36 4.17 20.56
CA PRO A 512 -3.45 3.24 20.30
C PRO A 512 -4.79 3.89 20.64
N LYS A 513 -5.85 3.58 19.88
CA LYS A 513 -7.13 4.26 20.04
C LYS A 513 -8.35 3.42 19.75
N ILE A 514 -9.46 3.80 20.38
CA ILE A 514 -10.79 3.25 20.11
C ILE A 514 -11.63 4.32 19.42
N LYS A 515 -12.29 3.95 18.33
CA LYS A 515 -13.25 4.76 17.57
C LYS A 515 -14.66 4.21 17.75
N PHE A 516 -15.65 5.08 17.59
CA PHE A 516 -17.06 4.71 17.50
C PHE A 516 -17.63 5.12 16.14
N THR A 517 -18.57 4.34 15.59
CA THR A 517 -19.16 4.62 14.26
C THR A 517 -19.92 5.94 14.17
N ASN A 518 -20.45 6.46 15.29
CA ASN A 518 -21.08 7.78 15.37
C ASN A 518 -20.11 8.91 15.82
N GLY A 519 -18.81 8.61 15.85
CA GLY A 519 -17.75 9.58 16.15
C GLY A 519 -17.91 10.28 17.49
N GLN A 520 -17.89 11.62 17.44
CA GLN A 520 -17.92 12.48 18.62
C GLN A 520 -19.29 12.54 19.33
N THR A 521 -20.33 11.94 18.72
CA THR A 521 -21.66 11.80 19.35
C THR A 521 -21.60 10.93 20.60
N THR A 522 -20.67 9.97 20.66
CA THR A 522 -20.44 9.20 21.87
C THR A 522 -19.73 10.06 22.92
N VAL A 523 -20.35 10.25 24.09
CA VAL A 523 -19.81 11.08 25.18
C VAL A 523 -19.46 10.29 26.45
N GLY A 524 -19.85 9.02 26.51
CA GLY A 524 -19.67 8.19 27.69
C GLY A 524 -20.04 6.73 27.47
N PHE A 525 -20.13 6.00 28.57
CA PHE A 525 -20.48 4.58 28.61
C PHE A 525 -21.80 4.37 29.34
N LYS A 526 -22.63 3.43 28.85
CA LYS A 526 -23.82 2.95 29.56
C LYS A 526 -23.49 1.63 30.27
N ILE A 527 -23.74 1.58 31.58
CA ILE A 527 -23.46 0.43 32.43
C ILE A 527 -24.77 -0.10 33.01
N SER A 528 -25.08 -1.35 32.68
CA SER A 528 -26.35 -2.01 33.05
C SER A 528 -26.20 -3.07 34.15
N GLU A 529 -24.96 -3.37 34.54
CA GLU A 529 -24.60 -4.41 35.52
C GLU A 529 -23.63 -3.88 36.58
N ASN A 530 -23.54 -4.55 37.74
CA ASN A 530 -22.52 -4.22 38.73
C ASN A 530 -21.12 -4.58 38.20
N LEU A 531 -20.11 -3.76 38.51
CA LEU A 531 -18.75 -3.94 38.01
C LEU A 531 -17.79 -4.38 39.13
N THR A 532 -16.85 -5.26 38.79
CA THR A 532 -15.70 -5.61 39.64
C THR A 532 -14.65 -4.47 39.64
N SER A 533 -13.67 -4.51 40.55
CA SER A 533 -12.57 -3.55 40.53
C SER A 533 -11.72 -3.66 39.26
N ASN A 534 -11.54 -4.87 38.74
CA ASN A 534 -10.84 -5.12 37.48
C ASN A 534 -11.61 -4.51 36.28
N ALA A 535 -12.93 -4.72 36.22
CA ALA A 535 -13.78 -4.12 35.18
C ALA A 535 -13.74 -2.58 35.20
N ILE A 536 -13.72 -1.95 36.37
CA ILE A 536 -13.57 -0.50 36.50
C ILE A 536 -12.19 -0.03 36.01
N ALA A 537 -11.10 -0.74 36.36
CA ALA A 537 -9.76 -0.41 35.87
C ALA A 537 -9.66 -0.50 34.34
N ASN A 538 -10.26 -1.55 33.76
CA ASN A 538 -10.36 -1.70 32.31
C ASN A 538 -11.21 -0.61 31.65
N LEU A 539 -12.30 -0.16 32.30
CA LEU A 539 -13.11 0.96 31.83
C LEU A 539 -12.32 2.29 31.81
N VAL A 540 -11.44 2.51 32.80
CA VAL A 540 -10.50 3.66 32.80
C VAL A 540 -9.58 3.60 31.59
N ARG A 541 -9.00 2.42 31.31
CA ARG A 541 -8.15 2.23 30.12
C ARG A 541 -8.95 2.42 28.82
N TYR A 542 -10.19 1.95 28.77
CA TYR A 542 -11.10 2.15 27.63
C TYR A 542 -11.34 3.64 27.36
N LYS A 543 -11.61 4.43 28.42
CA LYS A 543 -11.73 5.90 28.35
C LYS A 543 -10.46 6.54 27.80
N GLU A 544 -9.28 6.09 28.21
CA GLU A 544 -8.00 6.60 27.69
C GLU A 544 -7.84 6.33 26.19
N LEU A 545 -8.15 5.11 25.74
CA LEU A 545 -8.07 4.74 24.32
C LEU A 545 -9.06 5.54 23.46
N VAL A 546 -10.26 5.80 23.95
CA VAL A 546 -11.22 6.69 23.26
C VAL A 546 -10.67 8.12 23.21
N LYS A 547 -10.07 8.63 24.29
CA LYS A 547 -9.45 9.97 24.32
C LYS A 547 -8.27 10.13 23.35
N ASN A 548 -7.58 9.04 23.01
CA ASN A 548 -6.52 9.07 22.01
C ASN A 548 -7.05 9.36 20.59
N ASP A 549 -8.33 9.04 20.29
CA ASP A 549 -9.00 9.45 19.06
C ASP A 549 -9.72 10.79 19.21
N ASN A 550 -10.51 10.95 20.27
CA ASN A 550 -11.29 12.14 20.58
C ASN A 550 -10.84 12.78 21.89
N ARG A 551 -9.93 13.76 21.81
CA ARG A 551 -9.35 14.44 23.00
C ARG A 551 -10.40 15.11 23.89
N SER A 552 -11.52 15.54 23.31
CA SER A 552 -12.65 16.15 24.03
C SER A 552 -13.63 15.13 24.62
N PHE A 553 -13.41 13.83 24.48
CA PHE A 553 -14.29 12.80 25.01
C PHE A 553 -14.45 12.93 26.54
N PRO A 554 -15.66 13.24 27.05
CA PRO A 554 -15.87 13.42 28.48
C PRO A 554 -15.64 12.11 29.25
N GLY A 555 -16.10 10.99 28.68
CA GLY A 555 -16.10 9.69 29.34
C GLY A 555 -16.96 9.71 30.58
N LYS A 556 -18.23 10.13 30.43
CA LYS A 556 -19.27 10.04 31.46
C LYS A 556 -19.77 8.59 31.60
N ILE A 557 -20.40 8.27 32.71
CA ILE A 557 -21.09 6.99 32.92
C ILE A 557 -22.57 7.26 33.10
N GLN A 558 -23.39 6.61 32.28
CA GLN A 558 -24.82 6.49 32.49
C GLN A 558 -25.11 5.12 33.13
N LEU A 559 -25.53 5.12 34.40
CA LEU A 559 -26.01 3.92 35.06
C LEU A 559 -27.45 3.63 34.61
N ALA A 560 -27.73 2.42 34.19
CA ALA A 560 -29.09 2.01 33.89
C ALA A 560 -30.00 2.10 35.14
N ALA A 561 -31.29 2.32 34.93
CA ALA A 561 -32.24 2.62 36.01
C ALA A 561 -32.24 1.57 37.14
N GLN A 562 -32.03 0.29 36.83
CA GLN A 562 -31.95 -0.78 37.82
C GLN A 562 -30.74 -0.65 38.78
N LEU A 563 -29.72 0.14 38.42
CA LEU A 563 -28.55 0.42 39.25
C LEU A 563 -28.63 1.77 39.96
N ALA A 564 -29.73 2.51 39.82
CA ALA A 564 -29.87 3.88 40.36
C ALA A 564 -29.57 3.97 41.86
N ASN A 565 -29.90 2.93 42.63
CA ASN A 565 -29.71 2.87 44.08
C ASN A 565 -28.40 2.19 44.52
N ASN A 566 -27.53 1.82 43.58
CA ASN A 566 -26.24 1.18 43.89
C ASN A 566 -25.17 2.24 44.20
N GLU A 567 -25.22 2.81 45.40
CA GLU A 567 -24.30 3.84 45.85
C GLU A 567 -22.84 3.35 45.94
N ASP A 568 -22.60 2.06 46.22
CA ASP A 568 -21.24 1.49 46.20
C ASP A 568 -20.60 1.59 44.81
N LEU A 569 -21.31 1.11 43.78
CA LEU A 569 -20.82 1.17 42.40
C LEU A 569 -20.59 2.61 41.96
N LYS A 570 -21.54 3.50 42.27
CA LYS A 570 -21.44 4.93 41.95
C LYS A 570 -20.21 5.57 42.60
N ASN A 571 -19.97 5.34 43.89
CA ASN A 571 -18.80 5.84 44.60
C ASN A 571 -17.49 5.29 44.03
N ARG A 572 -17.45 4.01 43.67
CA ARG A 572 -16.27 3.37 43.05
C ARG A 572 -15.97 3.95 41.67
N LEU A 573 -16.99 4.21 40.85
CA LEU A 573 -16.84 4.86 39.54
C LEU A 573 -16.40 6.33 39.67
N GLN A 574 -16.99 7.09 40.59
CA GLN A 574 -16.58 8.47 40.86
C GLN A 574 -15.12 8.53 41.34
N SER A 575 -14.73 7.61 42.23
CA SER A 575 -13.34 7.48 42.72
C SER A 575 -12.36 7.14 41.59
N ALA A 576 -12.81 6.43 40.55
CA ALA A 576 -12.02 6.14 39.35
C ALA A 576 -11.98 7.30 38.34
N GLY A 577 -12.56 8.47 38.66
CA GLY A 577 -12.49 9.68 37.84
C GLY A 577 -13.57 9.78 36.76
N PHE A 578 -14.72 9.16 36.97
CA PHE A 578 -15.90 9.28 36.11
C PHE A 578 -16.93 10.25 36.69
N GLU A 579 -17.56 11.04 35.81
CA GLU A 579 -18.84 11.69 36.12
C GLU A 579 -19.96 10.65 35.92
N VAL A 580 -20.81 10.45 36.91
CA VAL A 580 -21.85 9.41 36.91
C VAL A 580 -23.23 10.06 36.92
N GLU A 581 -24.07 9.69 35.95
CA GLU A 581 -25.48 10.06 35.85
C GLU A 581 -26.37 8.81 35.83
N ILE A 582 -27.64 8.97 36.18
CA ILE A 582 -28.62 7.88 36.19
C ILE A 582 -29.49 8.01 34.93
N ASP A 583 -29.72 6.90 34.23
CA ASP A 583 -30.67 6.82 33.13
C ASP A 583 -32.09 7.05 33.66
N SER A 584 -32.68 8.19 33.32
CA SER A 584 -34.04 8.55 33.73
C SER A 584 -35.14 7.68 33.09
N GLY A 585 -34.80 6.85 32.10
CA GLY A 585 -35.73 5.90 31.47
C GLY A 585 -36.75 6.52 30.51
N PHE A 586 -36.66 7.82 30.23
CA PHE A 586 -37.55 8.51 29.28
C PHE A 586 -36.91 8.59 27.89
N GLU A 587 -37.51 7.89 26.92
CA GLU A 587 -37.32 8.20 25.49
C GLU A 587 -38.32 9.30 25.12
N PHE A 588 -37.82 10.47 24.69
CA PHE A 588 -38.67 11.45 24.02
C PHE A 588 -39.01 10.90 22.63
N GLN A 589 -40.29 10.56 22.41
CA GLN A 589 -40.83 10.16 21.11
C GLN A 589 -40.79 11.30 20.10
#